data_AF-A0A822IMI9-F1
#
_entry.id   AF-A0A822IMI9-F1
#
_cell.length_a   1.000
_cell.length_b   1.000
_cell.length_c   1.000
_cell.angle_alpha   90.00
_cell.angle_beta   90.00
_cell.angle_gamma   90.00
#
_symmetry.space_group_name_H-M   'P 1'
#
loop_
_entity.id
_entity.type
_entity.pdbx_description
1 polymer ?
#
loop_
_entity_poly.entity_id
_entity_poly.type
_entity_poly.pdbx_seq_one_letter_code
_entity_poly.pdbx_strand_id
1 'polypeptide(L)'
;MTEMSDMIKKMGLFGIGVISLTQEKIEEFSQEMIKKGEISREEGKKFVREVLSEQEKQMKEFEGKIHEKVKETFEKSGVVMKSDVAALEKKIEKLEKTIQAMAKKEPK
;
A
#
# COMPACT_ATOMS: atom_id res chain seq x y z
N MET A 1 12.63 -24.80 -19.57
CA MET A 1 11.37 -25.50 -19.21
C MET A 1 10.51 -24.69 -18.23
N THR A 2 10.94 -23.52 -17.75
CA THR A 2 10.22 -22.67 -16.78
C THR A 2 9.05 -21.87 -17.38
N GLU A 3 9.17 -21.37 -18.61
CA GLU A 3 8.14 -20.52 -19.25
C GLU A 3 6.76 -21.18 -19.31
N MET A 4 6.70 -22.48 -19.60
CA MET A 4 5.44 -23.21 -19.70
C MET A 4 4.77 -23.39 -18.33
N SER A 5 5.56 -23.70 -17.30
CA SER A 5 5.04 -23.77 -15.92
C SER A 5 4.53 -22.42 -15.42
N ASP A 6 5.19 -21.33 -15.79
CA ASP A 6 4.80 -19.98 -15.36
C ASP A 6 3.56 -19.49 -16.10
N MET A 7 3.39 -19.86 -17.38
CA MET A 7 2.16 -19.61 -18.12
C MET A 7 0.96 -20.37 -17.51
N ILE A 8 1.15 -21.63 -17.11
CA ILE A 8 0.10 -22.43 -16.44
C ILE A 8 -0.27 -21.82 -15.08
N LYS A 9 0.73 -21.43 -14.27
CA LYS A 9 0.49 -20.74 -12.99
C LYS A 9 -0.33 -19.46 -13.18
N LYS A 10 0.05 -18.61 -14.15
CA LYS A 10 -0.68 -17.38 -14.46
C LYS A 10 -2.11 -17.68 -14.92
N MET A 11 -2.29 -18.64 -15.82
CA MET A 11 -3.61 -19.02 -16.32
C MET A 11 -4.51 -19.59 -15.21
N GLY A 12 -3.93 -20.36 -14.29
CA GLY A 12 -4.63 -20.85 -13.09
C GLY A 12 -5.04 -19.73 -12.14
N LEU A 13 -4.15 -18.76 -11.87
CA LEU A 13 -4.49 -17.58 -11.08
C LEU A 13 -5.62 -16.76 -11.73
N PHE A 14 -5.61 -16.62 -13.05
CA PHE A 14 -6.72 -16.02 -13.79
C PHE A 14 -8.03 -16.82 -13.64
N GLY A 15 -7.96 -18.15 -13.60
CA GLY A 15 -9.11 -19.04 -13.38
C GLY A 15 -9.69 -18.96 -11.96
N ILE A 16 -8.85 -18.77 -10.94
CA ILE A 16 -9.28 -18.51 -9.55
C ILE A 16 -9.99 -17.14 -9.48
N GLY A 17 -9.49 -16.18 -10.24
CA GLY A 17 -9.99 -14.81 -10.27
C GLY A 17 -9.54 -13.98 -9.08
N VAL A 18 -9.61 -12.65 -9.21
CA VAL A 18 -9.08 -11.71 -8.21
C VAL A 18 -9.87 -11.69 -6.90
N ILE A 19 -11.17 -12.01 -6.93
CA ILE A 19 -12.05 -12.00 -5.74
C ILE A 19 -11.82 -13.25 -4.87
N SER A 20 -11.45 -14.37 -5.49
CA SER A 20 -11.25 -15.65 -4.81
C SER A 20 -9.77 -15.91 -4.48
N LEU A 21 -8.90 -14.92 -4.69
CA LEU A 21 -7.45 -15.04 -4.51
C LEU A 21 -7.10 -15.00 -3.01
N THR A 22 -7.30 -16.13 -2.34
CA THR A 22 -6.96 -16.34 -0.93
C THR A 22 -5.74 -17.26 -0.81
N GLN A 23 -5.05 -17.19 0.34
CA GLN A 23 -3.95 -18.10 0.64
C GLN A 23 -4.36 -19.57 0.47
N GLU A 24 -5.53 -19.94 1.00
CA GLU A 24 -6.08 -21.30 0.89
C GLU A 24 -6.25 -21.74 -0.56
N LYS A 25 -6.75 -20.87 -1.45
CA LYS A 25 -6.93 -21.20 -2.87
C LYS A 25 -5.63 -21.27 -3.65
N ILE A 26 -4.65 -20.44 -3.31
CA ILE A 26 -3.31 -20.51 -3.91
C ILE A 26 -2.62 -21.81 -3.49
N GLU A 27 -2.74 -22.20 -2.23
CA GLU A 27 -2.21 -23.46 -1.71
C GLU A 27 -2.89 -24.67 -2.36
N GLU A 28 -4.22 -24.68 -2.45
CA GLU A 28 -4.98 -25.76 -3.10
C GLU A 28 -4.59 -25.93 -4.56
N PHE A 29 -4.53 -24.83 -5.32
CA PHE A 29 -4.10 -24.84 -6.71
C PHE A 29 -2.65 -25.35 -6.86
N SER A 30 -1.74 -24.92 -5.98
CA SER A 30 -0.37 -25.42 -5.98
C SER A 30 -0.31 -26.93 -5.70
N GLN A 31 -1.12 -27.44 -4.77
CA GLN A 31 -1.21 -28.87 -4.49
C GLN A 31 -1.77 -29.66 -5.67
N GLU A 32 -2.74 -29.11 -6.41
CA GLU A 32 -3.25 -29.76 -7.62
C GLU A 32 -2.18 -29.89 -8.70
N MET A 33 -1.41 -28.83 -8.94
CA MET A 33 -0.31 -28.85 -9.92
C MET A 33 0.76 -29.88 -9.55
N ILE A 34 1.08 -30.01 -8.25
CA ILE A 34 2.00 -31.03 -7.74
C ILE A 34 1.43 -32.43 -7.98
N LYS A 35 0.14 -32.66 -7.68
CA LYS A 35 -0.53 -33.95 -7.88
C LYS A 35 -0.58 -34.36 -9.35
N LYS A 36 -0.79 -33.39 -10.25
CA LYS A 36 -0.79 -33.60 -11.71
C LYS A 36 0.62 -33.82 -12.27
N GLY A 37 1.67 -33.62 -11.47
CA GLY A 37 3.06 -33.73 -11.90
C GLY A 37 3.51 -32.56 -12.79
N GLU A 38 2.75 -31.46 -12.80
CA GLU A 38 3.06 -30.26 -13.59
C GLU A 38 4.20 -29.44 -12.98
N ILE A 39 4.35 -29.50 -11.65
CA ILE A 39 5.45 -28.88 -10.91
C ILE A 39 5.93 -29.79 -9.78
N SER A 40 7.17 -29.60 -9.34
CA SER A 40 7.71 -30.24 -8.15
C SER A 40 7.13 -29.64 -6.86
N ARG A 41 7.26 -30.38 -5.74
CA ARG A 41 6.89 -29.89 -4.40
C ARG A 41 7.63 -28.61 -4.00
N GLU A 42 8.88 -28.47 -4.43
CA GLU A 42 9.69 -27.30 -4.13
C GLU A 42 9.21 -26.07 -4.91
N GLU A 43 8.93 -26.25 -6.19
CA GLU A 43 8.39 -25.20 -7.06
C GLU A 43 6.99 -24.75 -6.61
N GLY A 44 6.13 -25.67 -6.16
CA GLY A 44 4.82 -25.31 -5.61
C GLY A 44 4.93 -24.46 -4.35
N LYS A 45 5.78 -24.86 -3.38
CA LYS A 45 6.04 -24.05 -2.18
C LYS A 45 6.63 -22.68 -2.52
N LYS A 46 7.51 -22.60 -3.52
CA LYS A 46 8.07 -21.33 -4.00
C LYS A 46 6.97 -20.44 -4.61
N PHE A 47 6.13 -21.01 -5.46
CA PHE A 47 5.02 -20.30 -6.09
C PHE A 47 4.05 -19.69 -5.07
N VAL A 48 3.61 -20.46 -4.07
CA VAL A 48 2.71 -19.94 -3.02
C VAL A 48 3.33 -18.72 -2.32
N ARG A 49 4.60 -18.83 -1.91
CA ARG A 49 5.30 -17.73 -1.23
C ARG A 49 5.47 -16.50 -2.13
N GLU A 50 5.77 -16.70 -3.40
CA GLU A 50 5.96 -15.61 -4.36
C GLU A 50 4.66 -14.83 -4.57
N VAL A 51 3.53 -15.52 -4.76
CA VAL A 51 2.22 -14.88 -4.91
C VAL A 51 1.82 -14.11 -3.65
N LEU A 52 1.99 -14.70 -2.47
CA LEU A 52 1.67 -14.02 -1.20
C LEU A 52 2.57 -12.80 -0.95
N SER A 53 3.88 -12.92 -1.19
CA SER A 53 4.80 -11.80 -1.03
C SER A 53 4.52 -10.66 -2.01
N GLU A 54 4.18 -11.00 -3.25
CA GLU A 54 3.84 -10.01 -4.27
C GLU A 54 2.51 -9.33 -3.94
N GLN A 55 1.52 -10.07 -3.43
CA GLN A 55 0.27 -9.51 -2.93
C GLN A 55 0.51 -8.50 -1.81
N GLU A 56 1.32 -8.83 -0.79
CA GLU A 56 1.64 -7.91 0.30
C GLU A 56 2.31 -6.62 -0.20
N LYS A 57 3.25 -6.74 -1.15
CA LYS A 57 3.93 -5.60 -1.75
C LYS A 57 2.96 -4.71 -2.52
N GLN A 58 2.14 -5.31 -3.39
CA GLN A 58 1.14 -4.58 -4.17
C GLN A 58 0.13 -3.88 -3.28
N MET A 59 -0.28 -4.49 -2.16
CA MET A 59 -1.22 -3.89 -1.22
C MET A 59 -0.64 -2.66 -0.54
N LYS A 60 0.63 -2.70 -0.11
CA LYS A 60 1.32 -1.52 0.45
C LYS A 60 1.45 -0.38 -0.56
N GLU A 61 1.82 -0.70 -1.79
CA GLU A 61 1.90 0.31 -2.86
C GLU A 61 0.53 0.91 -3.19
N PHE A 62 -0.52 0.08 -3.17
CA PHE A 62 -1.89 0.51 -3.42
C PHE A 62 -2.43 1.39 -2.30
N GLU A 63 -2.21 1.03 -1.04
CA GLU A 63 -2.54 1.86 0.13
C GLU A 63 -1.86 3.23 0.05
N GLY A 64 -0.58 3.28 -0.32
CA GLY A 64 0.15 4.53 -0.53
C GLY A 64 -0.49 5.40 -1.61
N LYS A 65 -0.83 4.80 -2.77
CA LYS A 65 -1.50 5.51 -3.87
C LYS A 65 -2.88 6.01 -3.48
N ILE A 66 -3.66 5.22 -2.74
CA ILE A 66 -4.97 5.67 -2.23
C ILE A 66 -4.77 6.86 -1.30
N HIS A 67 -3.85 6.76 -0.35
CA HIS A 67 -3.61 7.84 0.61
C HIS A 67 -3.24 9.15 -0.10
N GLU A 68 -2.33 9.08 -1.08
CA GLU A 68 -1.95 10.23 -1.89
C GLU A 68 -3.14 10.78 -2.69
N LYS A 69 -3.93 9.90 -3.33
CA LYS A 69 -5.09 10.30 -4.14
C LYS A 69 -6.17 10.97 -3.30
N VAL A 70 -6.42 10.44 -2.11
CA VAL A 70 -7.38 10.99 -1.15
C VAL A 70 -6.90 12.35 -0.67
N LYS A 71 -5.61 12.48 -0.32
CA LYS A 71 -5.00 13.75 0.08
C LYS A 71 -5.10 14.80 -1.03
N GLU A 72 -4.71 14.46 -2.26
CA GLU A 72 -4.82 15.31 -3.45
C GLU A 72 -6.27 15.79 -3.67
N THR A 73 -7.24 14.89 -3.46
CA THR A 73 -8.66 15.21 -3.61
C THR A 73 -9.12 16.23 -2.57
N PHE A 74 -8.75 16.04 -1.30
CA PHE A 74 -9.09 16.97 -0.22
C PHE A 74 -8.44 18.36 -0.39
N GLU A 75 -7.17 18.38 -0.83
CA GLU A 75 -6.47 19.63 -1.18
C GLU A 75 -7.19 20.39 -2.29
N LYS A 76 -7.66 19.68 -3.33
CA LYS A 76 -8.39 20.28 -4.46
C LYS A 76 -9.84 20.67 -4.14
N SER A 77 -10.48 20.02 -3.17
CA SER A 77 -11.87 20.31 -2.78
C SER A 77 -12.01 21.47 -1.80
N GLY A 78 -10.91 22.13 -1.41
CA GLY A 78 -10.92 23.22 -0.43
C GLY A 78 -11.17 22.76 1.00
N VAL A 79 -11.02 21.47 1.29
CA VAL A 79 -11.19 20.92 2.63
C VAL A 79 -9.85 21.01 3.36
N VAL A 80 -9.81 21.86 4.39
CA VAL A 80 -8.62 22.08 5.20
C VAL A 80 -8.38 20.86 6.11
N MET A 81 -7.18 20.29 6.09
CA MET A 81 -6.82 19.21 7.00
C MET A 81 -6.52 19.75 8.40
N LYS A 82 -6.70 18.93 9.44
CA LYS A 82 -6.33 19.31 10.82
C LYS A 82 -4.86 19.73 10.94
N SER A 83 -3.98 19.16 10.12
CA SER A 83 -2.57 19.54 10.03
C SER A 83 -2.36 20.99 9.60
N ASP A 84 -3.19 21.49 8.70
CA ASP A 84 -3.08 22.85 8.17
C ASP A 84 -3.49 23.86 9.24
N VAL A 85 -4.53 23.55 10.02
CA VAL A 85 -4.96 24.35 11.18
C VAL A 85 -3.87 24.38 12.25
N ALA A 86 -3.30 23.23 12.61
CA ALA A 86 -2.21 23.17 13.59
C ALA A 86 -0.95 23.93 13.12
N ALA A 87 -0.66 23.93 11.82
CA ALA A 87 0.44 24.71 11.26
C ALA A 87 0.17 26.22 11.34
N LEU A 88 -1.08 26.64 11.15
CA LEU A 88 -1.50 28.03 11.33
C LEU A 88 -1.43 28.46 12.80
N GLU A 89 -1.91 27.63 13.74
CA GLU A 89 -1.82 27.90 15.18
C GLU A 89 -0.37 28.12 15.63
N LYS A 90 0.56 27.26 15.20
CA LYS A 90 2.00 27.44 15.49
C LYS A 90 2.57 28.74 14.91
N LYS A 91 2.14 29.14 13.71
CA LYS A 91 2.55 30.41 13.12
C LYS A 91 2.01 31.60 13.92
N ILE A 92 0.76 31.52 14.39
CA ILE A 92 0.13 32.54 15.23
C ILE A 92 0.89 32.66 16.55
N GLU A 93 1.14 31.56 17.27
CA GLU A 93 1.92 31.60 18.52
C GLU A 93 3.31 32.22 18.34
N LYS A 94 3.99 31.90 17.23
CA LYS A 94 5.31 32.46 16.93
C LYS A 94 5.24 33.97 16.70
N LEU A 95 4.23 34.44 15.96
CA LEU A 95 3.99 35.86 15.74
C LEU A 95 3.67 36.57 17.05
N GLU A 96 2.78 36.01 17.88
CA GLU A 96 2.43 36.55 19.19
C GLU A 96 3.67 36.71 20.10
N LYS A 97 4.52 35.67 20.18
CA LYS A 97 5.78 35.74 20.94
C LYS A 97 6.71 36.82 20.40
N THR A 98 6.78 36.98 19.08
CA THR A 98 7.63 38.00 18.44
C THR A 98 7.11 39.40 18.75
N ILE A 99 5.80 39.62 18.65
CA ILE A 99 5.15 40.90 18.98
C ILE A 99 5.36 41.24 20.46
N GLN A 100 5.17 40.28 21.38
CA GLN A 100 5.43 40.50 22.80
C GLN A 100 6.90 40.82 23.10
N ALA A 101 7.84 40.18 22.39
CA ALA A 101 9.26 40.46 22.53
C ALA A 101 9.64 41.85 21.98
N MET A 102 8.99 42.31 20.91
CA MET A 102 9.15 43.67 20.39
C MET A 102 8.54 44.72 21.33
N ALA A 103 7.34 44.47 21.87
CA ALA A 103 6.69 45.35 22.84
C ALA A 103 7.46 45.48 24.17
N LYS A 104 8.20 44.44 24.59
CA LYS A 104 9.07 44.49 25.78
C LYS A 104 10.43 45.18 25.52
N LYS A 105 10.78 45.47 24.27
CA LYS A 105 12.08 46.05 23.87
C LYS A 105 12.01 47.55 23.55
N GLU A 106 10.87 48.21 23.69
CA GLU A 106 10.79 49.67 23.73
C GLU A 106 10.86 50.16 25.20
N PRO A 107 12.04 50.44 25.76
CA PRO A 107 12.15 51.36 26.87
C PRO A 107 11.89 52.77 26.36
N LYS A 108 11.04 53.51 27.06
CA LYS A 108 11.03 54.98 27.02
C LYS A 108 12.39 55.53 27.47
#